data_AF-A0A1S3TZW0-F1
#
_entry.id   AF-A0A1S3TZW0-F1
#
_cell.length_a   1.000
_cell.length_b   1.000
_cell.length_c   1.000
_cell.angle_alpha   90.00
_cell.angle_beta   90.00
_cell.angle_gamma   90.00
#
_symmetry.space_group_name_H-M   'P 1'
#
loop_
_entity.id
_entity.type
_entity.pdbx_description
1 polymer ?
#
loop_
_entity_poly.entity_id
_entity_poly.type
_entity_poly.pdbx_seq_one_letter_code
_entity_poly.pdbx_strand_id
1 'polypeptide(L)'
;MSSLSSMFGCGVVMAPPQALGIGKRSDGGLTIVCSSRPKKKATAHHMKTRPRKTQPWDINRKPTVYDPMPPLPPDWTLVIPADASSAPAAPPPPSA
;
A
#
# COMPACT_ATOMS: atom_id res chain seq x y z
N MET A 1 -17.29 17.63 -43.80
CA MET A 1 -17.58 19.00 -43.32
C MET A 1 -18.31 18.86 -41.99
N SER A 2 -17.56 19.01 -40.90
CA SER A 2 -17.99 18.66 -39.54
C SER A 2 -19.00 19.68 -39.01
N SER A 3 -20.10 19.16 -38.46
CA SER A 3 -21.21 19.89 -37.85
C SER A 3 -20.75 20.75 -36.66
N LEU A 4 -20.87 22.06 -36.79
CA LEU A 4 -20.76 23.01 -35.68
C LEU A 4 -22.14 23.19 -35.05
N SER A 5 -22.49 22.34 -34.09
CA SER A 5 -23.65 22.58 -33.23
C SER A 5 -23.36 22.07 -31.82
N SER A 6 -22.92 22.98 -30.95
CA SER A 6 -23.43 23.11 -29.58
C SER A 6 -22.70 24.27 -28.87
N MET A 7 -23.15 25.49 -29.12
CA MET A 7 -22.89 26.60 -28.20
C MET A 7 -23.78 26.38 -26.98
N PHE A 8 -23.28 25.62 -26.01
CA PHE A 8 -23.94 25.47 -24.71
C PHE A 8 -23.97 26.84 -24.01
N GLY A 9 -25.17 27.40 -23.93
CA GLY A 9 -25.49 28.60 -23.16
C GLY A 9 -25.22 28.41 -21.68
N CYS A 10 -24.02 28.80 -21.24
CA CYS A 10 -23.76 29.18 -19.86
C CYS A 10 -23.37 30.65 -19.90
N GLY A 11 -24.33 31.53 -19.58
CA GLY A 11 -24.05 32.93 -19.35
C GLY A 11 -22.95 33.05 -18.31
N VAL A 12 -21.80 33.58 -18.73
CA VAL A 12 -20.70 33.92 -17.82
C VAL A 12 -21.16 35.12 -17.02
N VAL A 13 -21.83 34.88 -15.89
CA VAL A 13 -21.95 35.89 -14.84
C VAL A 13 -20.57 36.03 -14.22
N MET A 14 -19.83 37.05 -14.65
CA MET A 14 -18.60 37.48 -14.00
C MET A 14 -18.93 37.90 -12.56
N ALA A 15 -18.58 37.04 -11.59
CA ALA A 15 -18.58 37.41 -10.18
C ALA A 15 -17.46 38.45 -9.92
N PRO A 16 -17.66 39.43 -9.03
CA PRO A 16 -16.68 40.49 -8.79
C PRO A 16 -15.35 39.90 -8.29
N PRO A 17 -14.19 40.46 -8.69
CA PRO A 17 -12.89 39.98 -8.25
C PRO A 17 -12.69 40.38 -6.78
N GLN A 18 -13.08 39.49 -5.87
CA GLN A 18 -12.78 39.65 -4.46
C GLN A 18 -11.35 39.17 -4.25
N ALA A 19 -10.45 40.15 -4.23
CA ALA A 19 -9.06 40.01 -3.83
C ALA A 19 -8.97 39.50 -2.39
N LEU A 20 -8.88 38.19 -2.19
CA LEU A 20 -8.39 37.59 -0.95
C LEU A 20 -7.68 36.27 -1.30
N GLY A 21 -6.35 36.29 -1.27
CA GLY A 21 -5.55 35.08 -1.31
C GLY A 21 -5.74 34.30 -0.01
N ILE A 22 -6.24 33.06 -0.11
CA ILE A 22 -6.23 32.03 0.94
C ILE A 22 -6.15 30.70 0.16
N GLY A 23 -5.02 30.00 0.09
CA GLY A 23 -4.39 29.37 1.24
C GLY A 23 -5.24 28.17 1.68
N LYS A 24 -5.02 26.99 1.12
CA LYS A 24 -5.48 25.69 1.65
C LYS A 24 -7.00 25.60 1.87
N ARG A 25 -7.72 25.03 0.89
CA ARG A 25 -9.13 24.65 1.03
C ARG A 25 -9.26 23.59 2.13
N SER A 26 -9.38 24.01 3.39
CA SER A 26 -9.99 23.18 4.43
C SER A 26 -11.46 23.01 4.04
N ASP A 27 -11.92 21.77 4.07
CA ASP A 27 -13.32 21.40 3.90
C ASP A 27 -14.17 22.09 4.98
N GLY A 28 -14.58 23.33 4.71
CA GLY A 28 -15.37 24.14 5.64
C GLY A 28 -15.94 25.44 5.05
N GLY A 29 -15.91 25.59 3.73
CA GLY A 29 -16.60 26.70 3.05
C GLY A 29 -18.07 26.37 2.84
N LEU A 30 -18.95 27.33 3.15
CA LEU A 30 -20.42 27.26 2.95
C LEU A 30 -20.75 26.61 1.60
N THR A 31 -21.12 25.33 1.62
CA THR A 31 -21.47 24.57 0.43
C THR A 31 -22.89 24.94 0.02
N ILE A 32 -23.03 25.86 -0.92
CA ILE A 32 -24.31 26.08 -1.61
C ILE A 32 -24.66 24.75 -2.32
N VAL A 33 -25.66 24.05 -1.78
CA VAL A 33 -26.12 22.76 -2.31
C VAL A 33 -27.09 23.02 -3.45
N CYS A 34 -26.54 23.25 -4.65
CA CYS A 34 -27.31 23.11 -5.87
C CYS A 34 -27.54 21.62 -6.14
N SER A 35 -28.78 21.18 -6.38
CA SER A 35 -29.15 19.78 -6.73
C SER A 35 -28.42 19.23 -7.97
N SER A 36 -27.74 20.11 -8.71
CA SER A 36 -26.97 19.84 -9.92
C SER A 36 -25.74 18.94 -9.73
N ARG A 37 -25.24 18.70 -8.50
CA ARG A 37 -24.01 17.91 -8.30
C ARG A 37 -24.27 16.38 -8.38
N PRO A 38 -23.74 15.66 -9.38
CA PRO A 38 -23.95 14.21 -9.51
C PRO A 38 -23.21 13.42 -8.42
N LYS A 39 -23.82 12.32 -7.96
CA LYS A 39 -23.24 11.43 -6.93
C LYS A 39 -22.21 10.48 -7.54
N LYS A 40 -21.14 10.18 -6.79
CA LYS A 40 -20.21 9.09 -7.13
C LYS A 40 -20.84 7.75 -6.73
N LYS A 41 -20.95 6.82 -7.67
CA LYS A 41 -21.50 5.45 -7.51
C LYS A 41 -20.56 4.43 -8.19
N ALA A 42 -20.79 3.14 -7.94
CA ALA A 42 -20.03 2.03 -8.52
C ALA A 42 -18.50 2.23 -8.39
N THR A 43 -17.74 1.99 -9.45
CA THR A 43 -16.26 2.11 -9.45
C THR A 43 -15.77 3.52 -9.11
N ALA A 44 -16.50 4.56 -9.55
CA ALA A 44 -16.15 5.93 -9.23
C ALA A 44 -16.23 6.23 -7.73
N HIS A 45 -17.10 5.52 -6.99
CA HIS A 45 -17.13 5.56 -5.53
C HIS A 45 -15.90 4.86 -4.95
N HIS A 46 -15.59 3.63 -5.38
CA HIS A 46 -14.42 2.87 -4.88
C HIS A 46 -13.11 3.61 -5.10
N MET A 47 -12.93 4.27 -6.26
CA MET A 47 -11.75 5.07 -6.54
C MET A 47 -11.57 6.24 -5.55
N LYS A 48 -12.69 6.82 -5.10
CA LYS A 48 -12.70 7.98 -4.19
C LYS A 48 -12.51 7.56 -2.73
N THR A 49 -13.14 6.47 -2.29
CA THR A 49 -13.18 6.07 -0.88
C THR A 49 -12.16 5.00 -0.50
N ARG A 50 -11.39 4.46 -1.46
CA ARG A 50 -10.36 3.45 -1.13
C ARG A 50 -9.37 3.99 -0.09
N PRO A 51 -9.04 3.22 0.97
CA PRO A 51 -8.02 3.60 1.93
C PRO A 51 -6.68 3.85 1.24
N ARG A 52 -6.03 4.97 1.58
CA ARG A 52 -4.69 5.32 1.10
C ARG A 52 -3.96 6.04 2.21
N LYS A 53 -2.65 5.82 2.29
CA LYS A 53 -1.75 6.69 3.04
C LYS A 53 -1.54 7.96 2.23
N THR A 54 -1.92 9.10 2.78
CA THR A 54 -1.74 10.41 2.13
C THR A 54 -0.51 11.15 2.64
N GLN A 55 -0.13 10.91 3.89
CA GLN A 55 0.96 11.63 4.53
C GLN A 55 2.32 11.05 4.12
N PRO A 56 3.25 11.86 3.58
CA PRO A 56 4.55 11.36 3.09
C PRO A 56 5.36 10.62 4.14
N TRP A 57 5.28 11.04 5.40
CA TRP A 57 6.00 10.39 6.50
C TRP A 57 5.49 8.97 6.78
N ASP A 58 4.21 8.67 6.55
CA ASP A 58 3.62 7.34 6.77
C ASP A 58 3.88 6.42 5.57
N ILE A 59 3.98 7.00 4.37
CA ILE A 59 4.36 6.28 3.16
C ILE A 59 5.83 5.82 3.24
N ASN A 60 6.71 6.66 3.80
CA ASN A 60 8.16 6.42 3.83
C ASN A 60 8.63 5.55 5.02
N ARG A 61 7.72 5.01 5.84
CA ARG A 61 8.08 4.09 6.93
C ARG A 61 8.58 2.76 6.37
N LYS A 62 9.75 2.33 6.83
CA LYS A 62 10.36 1.04 6.52
C LYS A 62 10.44 0.19 7.79
N PRO A 63 10.56 -1.14 7.68
CA PRO A 63 10.84 -1.99 8.84
C PRO A 63 12.11 -1.52 9.57
N THR A 64 12.12 -1.63 10.90
CA THR A 64 13.32 -1.37 11.70
C THR A 64 14.39 -2.39 11.35
N VAL A 65 15.59 -1.91 11.07
CA VAL A 65 16.77 -2.76 10.86
C VAL A 65 17.45 -2.93 12.22
N TYR A 66 17.55 -4.18 12.67
CA TYR A 66 18.33 -4.57 13.85
C TYR A 66 19.67 -5.15 13.42
N ASP A 67 20.65 -5.05 14.31
CA ASP A 67 21.95 -5.69 14.09
C ASP A 67 21.81 -7.21 14.06
N PRO A 68 22.61 -7.91 13.23
CA PRO A 68 22.57 -9.37 13.17
C PRO A 68 22.97 -9.96 14.53
N MET A 69 22.21 -10.97 14.95
CA MET A 69 22.49 -11.69 16.18
C MET A 69 23.85 -12.41 16.07
N PRO A 70 24.66 -12.48 17.15
CA PRO A 70 25.86 -13.30 17.18
C PRO A 70 25.54 -14.76 16.80
N PRO A 71 26.53 -15.50 16.26
CA PRO A 71 26.33 -16.89 15.88
C PRO A 71 25.84 -17.69 17.09
N LEU A 72 24.66 -18.28 16.94
CA LEU A 72 24.05 -19.11 17.97
C LEU A 72 24.77 -20.46 18.05
N PRO A 73 24.84 -21.09 19.23
CA PRO A 73 25.29 -22.46 19.35
C PRO A 73 24.32 -23.43 18.62
N PRO A 74 24.75 -24.65 18.28
CA PRO A 74 23.87 -25.66 17.71
C PRO A 74 22.74 -26.01 18.69
N ASP A 75 21.54 -26.22 18.16
CA ASP A 75 20.34 -26.53 18.96
C ASP A 75 20.50 -27.82 19.77
N TRP A 76 21.23 -28.80 19.23
CA TRP A 76 21.59 -30.04 19.91
C TRP A 76 22.90 -30.61 19.35
N THR A 77 23.61 -31.36 20.19
CA THR A 77 24.83 -32.08 19.79
C THR A 77 24.65 -33.55 20.17
N LEU A 78 24.82 -34.46 19.20
CA LEU A 78 24.83 -35.90 19.48
C LEU A 78 26.19 -36.28 20.07
N VAL A 79 26.19 -36.75 21.31
CA VAL A 79 27.37 -37.33 21.95
C VAL A 79 27.34 -38.83 21.68
N ILE A 80 28.17 -39.32 20.76
CA ILE A 80 28.37 -40.74 20.55
C ILE A 80 29.42 -41.23 21.56
N PRO A 81 29.07 -42.10 22.51
CA PRO A 81 30.05 -42.69 23.42
C PRO A 81 31.03 -43.56 22.63
N ALA A 82 32.33 -43.46 22.95
CA ALA A 82 33.42 -44.14 22.24
C ALA A 82 33.28 -45.67 22.16
N ASP A 83 32.47 -46.27 23.03
CA ASP A 83 32.20 -47.72 23.08
C ASP A 83 31.34 -48.23 21.90
N ALA A 84 30.64 -47.33 21.18
CA ALA A 84 29.77 -47.68 20.06
C ALA A 84 30.45 -47.59 18.68
N SER A 85 31.71 -47.15 18.59
CA SER A 85 32.43 -47.00 17.31
C SER A 85 33.08 -48.29 16.80
N SER A 86 32.89 -49.42 17.50
CA SER A 86 33.40 -50.74 17.10
C SER A 86 32.25 -51.74 16.92
N ALA A 87 31.35 -51.48 15.98
CA ALA A 87 30.47 -52.51 15.44
C ALA A 87 30.92 -52.81 13.99
N PRO A 88 31.41 -54.02 13.69
CA PRO A 88 31.85 -54.35 12.34
C PRO A 88 30.66 -54.34 11.38
N ALA A 89 30.79 -53.64 10.26
CA ALA A 89 29.82 -53.68 9.17
C ALA A 89 29.67 -55.13 8.68
N ALA A 90 28.46 -55.68 8.79
CA ALA A 90 28.14 -57.01 8.29
C ALA A 90 28.37 -57.07 6.76
N PRO A 91 28.92 -58.17 6.22
CA PRO A 91 29.20 -58.31 4.80
C PRO A 91 27.90 -58.25 3.97
N PRO A 92 27.94 -57.70 2.73
CA PRO A 92 26.76 -57.62 1.88
C PRO A 92 26.23 -59.02 1.55
N PRO A 93 24.90 -59.21 1.43
CA PRO A 93 24.32 -60.51 1.10
C PRO A 93 24.75 -60.95 -0.31
N PRO A 94 25.00 -62.25 -0.54
CA PRO A 94 25.37 -62.74 -1.86
C PRO A 94 24.20 -62.57 -2.84
N SER A 95 24.47 -61.93 -3.98
CA SER A 95 23.54 -61.85 -5.11
C SER A 95 23.27 -63.26 -5.65
N ALA A 96 21.99 -63.63 -5.70
CA ALA A 96 21.49 -64.82 -6.39
C ALA A 96 21.17 -64.50 -7.87
#